data_AF-A0A7S7THM1-F1
#
_entry.id   AF-A0A7S7THM1-F1
#
_cell.length_a   1.000
_cell.length_b   1.000
_cell.length_c   1.000
_cell.angle_alpha   90.00
_cell.angle_beta   90.00
_cell.angle_gamma   90.00
#
_symmetry.space_group_name_H-M   'P 1'
#
loop_
_entity.id
_entity.type
_entity.pdbx_description
1 polymer ?
#
loop_
_entity_poly.entity_id
_entity_poly.type
_entity_poly.pdbx_seq_one_letter_code
_entity_poly.pdbx_strand_id
1 'polypeptide(L)'
;MGLILIVAGGLLAHFTQTAGGIRIEDVRFKGAKGNTMSALLYIPPNATPQIPAPGILAVHGYINSRETQDGFAIEFARRGYVVLALDQTGHGYSDPPSFANGFGGPDGLAYLRSLQFVDKENIGLEGHSMGGWTVLAAAAAMPNDYKSMVLEGSSTGKPFAAEGTVSWPRNTALVFAQYEEFPDLMWSVQLARDVTKSPKLWALFGTQGAVEPGKVYGDPADGTARVLYTPALTHPAEHISHEAIGYSLDWFAKTLKGGTPRPVDDQIWFRKEIGTLIALVGFIALVIGTFDGLLEARMFSRLRLPAVADGTMPPHQAASGRRWTTAFILSAFIPALTYYPAFALGGTFVTPSAFLPQGITNQILVWAIINGLITLALMRFAPKRTSRTGLVGQSVVIALASVAVGYAALWLADLAFKIDFRFWIVALKLMSAKQFLIFLIYLIPFTAFFVVALHVLHRNFSTMDAPRGALYLTNILALTFGFIVLLVLQYGTLWLTGKLFNPVPDPGFVPLSTIVAIQFVPLLAIVAVIATFTWRRTGSSLPGALIAGLFVTWYIVAGTATQVAF
;
A
#
# COMPACT_ATOMS: atom_id res chain seq x y z
N MET A 1 -0.47 9.62 24.86
CA MET A 1 0.34 9.94 23.67
C MET A 1 -0.25 9.34 22.39
N GLY A 2 -0.35 8.01 22.24
CA GLY A 2 -0.87 7.39 21.01
C GLY A 2 -2.23 7.93 20.53
N LEU A 3 -3.23 8.00 21.42
CA LEU A 3 -4.54 8.62 21.12
C LEU A 3 -4.43 10.09 20.67
N ILE A 4 -3.55 10.87 21.30
CA ILE A 4 -3.35 12.28 20.95
C ILE A 4 -2.81 12.39 19.52
N LEU A 5 -1.84 11.55 19.15
CA LEU A 5 -1.29 11.51 17.80
C LEU A 5 -2.34 11.07 16.78
N ILE A 6 -3.14 10.05 17.09
CA ILE A 6 -4.24 9.59 16.22
C ILE A 6 -5.25 10.71 15.98
N VAL A 7 -5.68 11.41 17.03
CA VAL A 7 -6.64 12.52 16.90
C VAL A 7 -6.03 13.71 16.17
N ALA A 8 -4.80 14.12 16.50
CA ALA A 8 -4.15 15.26 15.86
C ALA A 8 -3.86 14.99 14.37
N GLY A 9 -3.31 13.82 14.05
CA GLY A 9 -3.11 13.38 12.67
C GLY A 9 -4.43 13.22 11.92
N GLY A 10 -5.45 12.68 12.58
CA GLY A 10 -6.79 12.53 12.04
C GLY A 10 -7.47 13.84 11.71
N LEU A 11 -7.36 14.85 12.59
CA LEU A 11 -7.85 16.20 12.34
C LEU A 11 -7.12 16.88 11.18
N LEU A 12 -5.79 16.76 11.12
CA LEU A 12 -5.00 17.30 10.01
C LEU A 12 -5.44 16.68 8.67
N ALA A 13 -5.60 15.37 8.64
CA ALA A 13 -6.07 14.64 7.47
C ALA A 13 -7.51 15.05 7.08
N HIS A 14 -8.42 15.08 8.06
CA HIS A 14 -9.82 15.46 7.89
C HIS A 14 -9.98 16.87 7.32
N PHE A 15 -9.35 17.88 7.94
CA PHE A 15 -9.43 19.26 7.46
C PHE A 15 -8.76 19.48 6.11
N THR A 16 -7.79 18.64 5.75
CA THR A 16 -7.19 18.68 4.41
C THR A 16 -8.16 18.17 3.34
N GLN A 17 -8.76 17.01 3.56
CA GLN A 17 -9.64 16.39 2.55
C GLN A 17 -11.04 17.00 2.46
N THR A 18 -11.48 17.71 3.49
CA THR A 18 -12.76 18.45 3.53
C THR A 18 -12.59 19.95 3.25
N ALA A 19 -11.38 20.39 2.88
CA ALA A 19 -11.07 21.79 2.66
C ALA A 19 -12.02 22.42 1.63
N GLY A 20 -12.55 23.60 1.94
CA GLY A 20 -13.52 24.28 1.07
C GLY A 20 -14.93 23.67 1.13
N GLY A 21 -15.26 22.88 2.15
CA GLY A 21 -16.61 22.33 2.34
C GLY A 21 -16.89 21.06 1.52
N ILE A 22 -15.85 20.38 1.05
CA ILE A 22 -15.96 19.10 0.35
C ILE A 22 -16.52 18.05 1.31
N ARG A 23 -17.58 17.37 0.91
CA ARG A 23 -18.14 16.23 1.64
C ARG A 23 -17.56 14.94 1.09
N ILE A 24 -17.28 13.98 1.96
CA ILE A 24 -16.76 12.66 1.57
C ILE A 24 -17.76 11.62 2.04
N GLU A 25 -18.26 10.82 1.10
CA GLU A 25 -19.19 9.73 1.37
C GLU A 25 -18.55 8.39 1.05
N ASP A 26 -18.69 7.43 1.95
CA ASP A 26 -18.31 6.04 1.71
C ASP A 26 -19.50 5.31 1.07
N VAL A 27 -19.41 4.97 -0.22
CA VAL A 27 -20.54 4.45 -1.00
C VAL A 27 -20.37 2.98 -1.38
N ARG A 28 -21.48 2.24 -1.33
CA ARG A 28 -21.60 0.86 -1.85
C ARG A 28 -22.67 0.83 -2.92
N PHE A 29 -22.37 0.23 -4.06
CA PHE A 29 -23.31 0.09 -5.17
C PHE A 29 -23.18 -1.27 -5.84
N LYS A 30 -24.19 -1.66 -6.62
CA LYS A 30 -24.20 -2.94 -7.34
C LYS A 30 -23.65 -2.74 -8.75
N GLY A 31 -22.62 -3.51 -9.09
CA GLY A 31 -22.13 -3.63 -10.46
C GLY A 31 -23.09 -4.43 -11.34
N ALA A 32 -22.87 -4.40 -12.65
CA ALA A 32 -23.74 -5.03 -13.65
C ALA A 32 -23.86 -6.56 -13.48
N LYS A 33 -22.92 -7.20 -12.78
CA LYS A 33 -22.94 -8.64 -12.47
C LYS A 33 -23.41 -8.95 -11.04
N GLY A 34 -23.97 -7.97 -10.32
CA GLY A 34 -24.47 -8.12 -8.96
C GLY A 34 -23.41 -8.05 -7.85
N ASN A 35 -22.13 -7.97 -8.23
CA ASN A 35 -21.02 -7.71 -7.32
C ASN A 35 -21.19 -6.36 -6.63
N THR A 36 -20.84 -6.29 -5.35
CA THR A 36 -20.80 -5.05 -4.60
C THR A 36 -19.52 -4.32 -4.92
N MET A 37 -19.62 -3.06 -5.34
CA MET A 37 -18.51 -2.15 -5.56
C MET A 37 -18.43 -1.12 -4.43
N SER A 38 -17.22 -0.67 -4.14
CA SER A 38 -16.88 0.28 -3.09
C SER A 38 -16.16 1.49 -3.66
N ALA A 39 -16.49 2.69 -3.18
CA ALA A 39 -15.77 3.91 -3.54
C ALA A 39 -15.83 4.96 -2.43
N LEU A 40 -14.90 5.91 -2.45
CA LEU A 40 -15.05 7.19 -1.77
C LEU A 40 -15.55 8.23 -2.78
N LEU A 41 -16.65 8.89 -2.44
CA LEU A 41 -17.26 9.92 -3.25
C LEU A 41 -16.96 11.29 -2.63
N TYR A 42 -16.15 12.10 -3.32
CA TYR A 42 -15.81 13.47 -2.93
C TYR A 42 -16.75 14.42 -3.66
N ILE A 43 -17.51 15.21 -2.90
CA ILE A 43 -18.58 16.08 -3.41
C ILE A 43 -18.24 17.52 -3.02
N PRO A 44 -17.85 18.38 -3.98
CA PRO A 44 -17.64 19.80 -3.69
C PRO A 44 -18.99 20.48 -3.40
N PRO A 45 -19.01 21.56 -2.60
CA PRO A 45 -20.25 22.17 -2.10
C PRO A 45 -21.14 22.77 -3.21
N ASN A 46 -20.58 23.06 -4.38
CA ASN A 46 -21.31 23.59 -5.54
C ASN A 46 -22.01 22.50 -6.37
N ALA A 47 -21.74 21.21 -6.15
CA ALA A 47 -22.36 20.11 -6.88
C ALA A 47 -23.79 19.86 -6.36
N THR A 48 -24.79 20.30 -7.12
CA THR A 48 -26.21 20.14 -6.78
C THR A 48 -27.00 19.63 -7.99
N PRO A 49 -28.22 19.08 -7.82
CA PRO A 49 -29.04 18.68 -8.95
C PRO A 49 -29.38 19.84 -9.91
N GLN A 50 -29.44 21.07 -9.40
CA GLN A 50 -29.73 22.29 -10.17
C GLN A 50 -28.49 22.85 -10.85
N ILE A 51 -27.31 22.62 -10.27
CA ILE A 51 -26.01 23.03 -10.79
C ILE A 51 -25.09 21.80 -10.75
N PRO A 52 -25.22 20.87 -11.71
CA PRO A 52 -24.36 19.70 -11.77
C PRO A 52 -22.91 20.10 -12.00
N ALA A 53 -21.99 19.41 -11.34
CA ALA A 53 -20.54 19.65 -11.44
C ALA A 53 -19.87 18.57 -12.30
N PRO A 54 -18.74 18.87 -12.98
CA PRO A 54 -18.01 17.86 -13.74
C PRO A 54 -17.56 16.69 -12.86
N GLY A 55 -17.51 15.49 -13.43
CA GLY A 55 -17.18 14.26 -12.71
C GLY A 55 -15.79 13.72 -13.05
N ILE A 56 -15.12 13.08 -12.11
CA ILE A 56 -13.90 12.30 -12.36
C ILE A 56 -14.04 10.92 -11.73
N LEU A 57 -13.84 9.86 -12.52
CA LEU A 57 -13.59 8.52 -12.01
C LEU A 57 -12.07 8.37 -11.81
N ALA A 58 -11.62 8.18 -10.57
CA ALA A 58 -10.21 8.03 -10.21
C ALA A 58 -9.95 6.61 -9.68
N VAL A 59 -8.95 5.91 -10.21
CA VAL A 59 -8.76 4.47 -9.95
C VAL A 59 -7.31 4.13 -9.62
N HIS A 60 -7.09 3.46 -8.49
CA HIS A 60 -5.76 3.07 -8.00
C HIS A 60 -5.10 1.95 -8.83
N GLY A 61 -3.79 1.72 -8.65
CA GLY A 61 -3.06 0.60 -9.26
C GLY A 61 -3.31 -0.79 -8.61
N TYR A 62 -2.67 -1.84 -9.13
CA TYR A 62 -2.78 -3.18 -8.55
C TYR A 62 -2.32 -3.19 -7.08
N ILE A 63 -2.90 -4.07 -6.26
CA ILE A 63 -2.60 -4.27 -4.81
C ILE A 63 -2.84 -3.04 -3.92
N ASN A 64 -3.44 -1.98 -4.45
CA ASN A 64 -3.80 -0.77 -3.70
C ASN A 64 -5.30 -0.75 -3.34
N SER A 65 -5.78 0.38 -2.83
CA SER A 65 -7.19 0.67 -2.54
C SER A 65 -7.52 2.12 -2.90
N ARG A 66 -8.80 2.48 -2.90
CA ARG A 66 -9.33 3.81 -3.23
C ARG A 66 -8.61 4.99 -2.56
N GLU A 67 -8.13 4.83 -1.33
CA GLU A 67 -7.44 5.89 -0.58
C GLU A 67 -6.01 6.12 -1.13
N THR A 68 -5.44 5.22 -1.93
CA THR A 68 -4.16 5.50 -2.61
C THR A 68 -4.32 6.60 -3.67
N GLN A 69 -5.57 6.86 -4.10
CA GLN A 69 -5.91 7.97 -5.00
C GLN A 69 -6.21 9.29 -4.27
N ASP A 70 -5.96 9.38 -2.96
CA ASP A 70 -6.30 10.55 -2.15
C ASP A 70 -5.68 11.86 -2.67
N GLY A 71 -4.42 11.82 -3.11
CA GLY A 71 -3.72 12.97 -3.69
C GLY A 71 -4.50 13.60 -4.84
N PHE A 72 -4.86 12.76 -5.81
CA PHE A 72 -5.66 13.15 -6.98
C PHE A 72 -7.08 13.56 -6.57
N ALA A 73 -7.77 12.74 -5.78
CA ALA A 73 -9.17 12.97 -5.43
C ALA A 73 -9.40 14.27 -4.65
N ILE A 74 -8.53 14.59 -3.70
CA ILE A 74 -8.60 15.85 -2.94
C ILE A 74 -8.41 17.03 -3.87
N GLU A 75 -7.42 17.00 -4.75
CA GLU A 75 -7.11 18.15 -5.61
C GLU A 75 -8.09 18.37 -6.75
N PHE A 76 -8.67 17.29 -7.28
CA PHE A 76 -9.80 17.35 -8.18
C PHE A 76 -11.03 17.91 -7.45
N ALA A 77 -11.39 17.41 -6.27
CA ALA A 77 -12.55 17.92 -5.54
C ALA A 77 -12.41 19.40 -5.17
N ARG A 78 -11.21 19.86 -4.78
CA ARG A 78 -10.91 21.28 -4.54
C ARG A 78 -11.07 22.15 -5.79
N ARG A 79 -10.95 21.58 -6.99
CA ARG A 79 -11.18 22.23 -8.28
C ARG A 79 -12.61 22.02 -8.78
N GLY A 80 -13.54 21.66 -7.90
CA GLY A 80 -14.97 21.62 -8.21
C GLY A 80 -15.42 20.38 -8.99
N TYR A 81 -14.60 19.32 -9.04
CA TYR A 81 -14.99 18.05 -9.63
C TYR A 81 -15.65 17.15 -8.58
N VAL A 82 -16.75 16.47 -8.93
CA VAL A 82 -17.24 15.32 -8.16
C VAL A 82 -16.32 14.14 -8.47
N VAL A 83 -15.66 13.57 -7.46
CA VAL A 83 -14.69 12.50 -7.67
C VAL A 83 -15.17 11.20 -7.08
N LEU A 84 -15.21 10.14 -7.89
CA LEU A 84 -15.43 8.78 -7.42
C LEU A 84 -14.08 8.04 -7.40
N ALA A 85 -13.47 7.91 -6.22
CA ALA A 85 -12.28 7.10 -6.01
C ALA A 85 -12.69 5.64 -5.80
N LEU A 86 -12.52 4.81 -6.82
CA LEU A 86 -13.07 3.45 -6.88
C LEU A 86 -12.10 2.41 -6.31
N ASP A 87 -12.60 1.47 -5.50
CA ASP A 87 -11.93 0.19 -5.28
C ASP A 87 -12.20 -0.74 -6.47
N GLN A 88 -11.15 -1.19 -7.16
CA GLN A 88 -11.27 -2.17 -8.24
C GLN A 88 -11.90 -3.49 -7.74
N THR A 89 -12.45 -4.30 -8.64
CA THR A 89 -12.92 -5.66 -8.28
C THR A 89 -11.82 -6.42 -7.52
N GLY A 90 -12.22 -7.12 -6.45
CA GLY A 90 -11.31 -7.83 -5.54
C GLY A 90 -10.32 -6.97 -4.73
N HIS A 91 -10.42 -5.64 -4.76
CA HIS A 91 -9.59 -4.73 -3.97
C HIS A 91 -10.43 -3.99 -2.93
N GLY A 92 -9.78 -3.49 -1.88
CA GLY A 92 -10.43 -2.72 -0.82
C GLY A 92 -11.70 -3.41 -0.30
N TYR A 93 -12.85 -2.75 -0.46
CA TYR A 93 -14.15 -3.30 -0.07
C TYR A 93 -15.04 -3.72 -1.25
N SER A 94 -14.51 -3.77 -2.47
CA SER A 94 -15.20 -4.29 -3.66
C SER A 94 -15.11 -5.81 -3.70
N ASP A 95 -16.19 -6.46 -4.15
CA ASP A 95 -16.28 -7.92 -4.21
C ASP A 95 -15.23 -8.52 -5.17
N PRO A 96 -14.62 -9.66 -4.82
CA PRO A 96 -13.72 -10.42 -5.70
C PRO A 96 -14.49 -11.09 -6.86
N PRO A 97 -13.79 -11.60 -7.89
CA PRO A 97 -12.32 -11.65 -8.02
C PRO A 97 -11.71 -10.40 -8.69
N SER A 98 -10.46 -10.09 -8.38
CA SER A 98 -9.68 -9.11 -9.13
C SER A 98 -9.53 -9.51 -10.60
N PHE A 99 -9.33 -8.53 -11.48
CA PHE A 99 -9.30 -8.69 -12.94
C PHE A 99 -10.67 -8.99 -13.59
N ALA A 100 -11.74 -9.20 -12.82
CA ALA A 100 -13.08 -9.41 -13.38
C ALA A 100 -13.80 -8.09 -13.73
N ASN A 101 -14.81 -8.19 -14.61
CA ASN A 101 -15.76 -7.13 -14.95
C ASN A 101 -15.10 -5.81 -15.39
N GLY A 102 -14.06 -5.88 -16.23
CA GLY A 102 -13.30 -4.70 -16.64
C GLY A 102 -12.69 -3.97 -15.43
N PHE A 103 -12.24 -4.74 -14.43
CA PHE A 103 -11.69 -4.27 -13.15
C PHE A 103 -12.68 -3.47 -12.29
N GLY A 104 -13.96 -3.41 -12.68
CA GLY A 104 -14.99 -2.56 -12.06
C GLY A 104 -15.10 -1.17 -12.69
N GLY A 105 -14.30 -0.84 -13.71
CA GLY A 105 -14.31 0.47 -14.37
C GLY A 105 -15.67 0.83 -14.97
N PRO A 106 -16.29 -0.03 -15.80
CA PRO A 106 -17.64 0.22 -16.31
C PRO A 106 -18.67 0.43 -15.21
N ASP A 107 -18.62 -0.34 -14.12
CA ASP A 107 -19.54 -0.19 -12.99
C ASP A 107 -19.35 1.18 -12.29
N GLY A 108 -18.09 1.59 -12.08
CA GLY A 108 -17.75 2.88 -11.48
C GLY A 108 -18.21 4.08 -12.31
N LEU A 109 -17.97 4.05 -13.63
CA LEU A 109 -18.42 5.13 -14.53
C LEU A 109 -19.96 5.20 -14.60
N ALA A 110 -20.65 4.05 -14.65
CA ALA A 110 -22.10 4.01 -14.63
C ALA A 110 -22.67 4.59 -13.32
N TYR A 111 -22.07 4.26 -12.18
CA TYR A 111 -22.46 4.82 -10.89
C TYR A 111 -22.24 6.34 -10.82
N LEU A 112 -21.05 6.83 -11.20
CA LEU A 112 -20.75 8.26 -11.23
C LEU A 112 -21.78 9.04 -12.07
N ARG A 113 -22.13 8.51 -13.25
CA ARG A 113 -23.14 9.11 -14.15
C ARG A 113 -24.57 9.07 -13.61
N SER A 114 -24.87 8.14 -12.70
CA SER A 114 -26.20 8.03 -12.10
C SER A 114 -26.50 9.16 -11.10
N LEU A 115 -25.47 9.84 -10.60
CA LEU A 115 -25.60 10.90 -9.62
C LEU A 115 -26.19 12.15 -10.28
N GLN A 116 -27.33 12.61 -9.78
CA GLN A 116 -28.07 13.76 -10.32
C GLN A 116 -27.30 15.10 -10.28
N PHE A 117 -26.27 15.20 -9.45
CA PHE A 117 -25.41 16.38 -9.30
C PHE A 117 -24.10 16.28 -10.11
N VAL A 118 -23.98 15.29 -10.99
CA VAL A 118 -22.84 15.14 -11.91
C VAL A 118 -23.25 15.57 -13.31
N ASP A 119 -22.44 16.45 -13.91
CA ASP A 119 -22.55 16.83 -15.31
C ASP A 119 -22.04 15.70 -16.21
N LYS A 120 -22.99 15.04 -16.87
CA LYS A 120 -22.75 13.88 -17.73
C LYS A 120 -21.98 14.24 -19.01
N GLU A 121 -21.93 15.52 -19.38
CA GLU A 121 -21.17 16.00 -20.53
C GLU A 121 -19.73 16.38 -20.18
N ASN A 122 -19.35 16.40 -18.90
CA ASN A 122 -18.00 16.77 -18.47
C ASN A 122 -17.44 15.74 -17.49
N ILE A 123 -17.13 14.56 -18.01
CA ILE A 123 -16.54 13.46 -17.23
C ILE A 123 -15.11 13.18 -17.67
N GLY A 124 -14.20 13.24 -16.70
CA GLY A 124 -12.81 12.78 -16.81
C GLY A 124 -12.63 11.38 -16.25
N LEU A 125 -11.61 10.69 -16.76
CA LEU A 125 -11.20 9.38 -16.28
C LEU A 125 -9.71 9.41 -15.91
N GLU A 126 -9.37 9.11 -14.67
CA GLU A 126 -7.99 9.02 -14.20
C GLU A 126 -7.72 7.60 -13.70
N GLY A 127 -6.56 7.06 -14.04
CA GLY A 127 -6.16 5.77 -13.52
C GLY A 127 -4.65 5.60 -13.47
N HIS A 128 -4.17 5.17 -12.30
CA HIS A 128 -2.77 4.80 -12.07
C HIS A 128 -2.52 3.32 -12.37
N SER A 129 -1.50 3.00 -13.16
CA SER A 129 -1.07 1.61 -13.42
C SER A 129 -2.24 0.75 -13.93
N MET A 130 -2.61 -0.33 -13.22
CA MET A 130 -3.80 -1.14 -13.50
C MET A 130 -5.12 -0.34 -13.46
N GLY A 131 -5.19 0.74 -12.68
CA GLY A 131 -6.29 1.69 -12.68
C GLY A 131 -6.46 2.38 -14.05
N GLY A 132 -5.37 2.61 -14.78
CA GLY A 132 -5.42 3.10 -16.16
C GLY A 132 -6.13 2.10 -17.09
N TRP A 133 -5.85 0.79 -16.96
CA TRP A 133 -6.59 -0.24 -17.68
C TRP A 133 -8.06 -0.33 -17.23
N THR A 134 -8.34 -0.04 -15.96
CA THR A 134 -9.72 0.04 -15.44
C THR A 134 -10.51 1.15 -16.12
N VAL A 135 -9.95 2.35 -16.21
CA VAL A 135 -10.63 3.45 -16.89
C VAL A 135 -10.67 3.29 -18.41
N LEU A 136 -9.70 2.61 -19.01
CA LEU A 136 -9.76 2.20 -20.43
C LEU A 136 -10.89 1.18 -20.67
N ALA A 137 -11.12 0.25 -19.75
CA ALA A 137 -12.26 -0.67 -19.82
C ALA A 137 -13.60 0.08 -19.71
N ALA A 138 -13.68 1.09 -18.84
CA ALA A 138 -14.83 1.98 -18.75
C ALA A 138 -15.07 2.74 -20.07
N ALA A 139 -14.01 3.33 -20.62
CA ALA A 139 -14.04 4.05 -21.89
C ALA A 139 -14.41 3.16 -23.09
N ALA A 140 -14.00 1.90 -23.09
CA ALA A 140 -14.37 0.93 -24.13
C ALA A 140 -15.86 0.51 -24.01
N ALA A 141 -16.35 0.29 -22.79
CA ALA A 141 -17.74 -0.07 -22.55
C ALA A 141 -18.72 1.09 -22.80
N MET A 142 -18.28 2.32 -22.57
CA MET A 142 -19.11 3.52 -22.65
C MET A 142 -18.38 4.66 -23.40
N PRO A 143 -18.15 4.51 -24.73
CA PRO A 143 -17.26 5.37 -25.53
C PRO A 143 -17.73 6.83 -25.71
N ASN A 144 -18.99 7.11 -25.38
CA ASN A 144 -19.59 8.44 -25.49
C ASN A 144 -19.85 9.11 -24.13
N ASP A 145 -19.51 8.44 -23.03
CA ASP A 145 -19.91 8.84 -21.68
C ASP A 145 -18.77 9.47 -20.87
N TYR A 146 -17.65 9.77 -21.52
CA TYR A 146 -16.51 10.51 -20.99
C TYR A 146 -15.94 11.47 -22.06
N LYS A 147 -15.20 12.50 -21.64
CA LYS A 147 -14.58 13.49 -22.53
C LYS A 147 -13.06 13.46 -22.53
N SER A 148 -12.44 13.09 -21.41
CA SER A 148 -10.99 13.15 -21.27
C SER A 148 -10.46 12.07 -20.33
N MET A 149 -9.19 11.73 -20.50
CA MET A 149 -8.50 10.69 -19.76
C MET A 149 -7.09 11.13 -19.33
N VAL A 150 -6.67 10.67 -18.16
CA VAL A 150 -5.29 10.67 -17.70
C VAL A 150 -4.89 9.22 -17.41
N LEU A 151 -3.82 8.76 -18.07
CA LEU A 151 -3.15 7.50 -17.78
C LEU A 151 -1.87 7.81 -17.01
N GLU A 152 -1.85 7.46 -15.73
CA GLU A 152 -0.71 7.68 -14.84
C GLU A 152 0.05 6.36 -14.70
N GLY A 153 1.31 6.28 -15.13
CA GLY A 153 2.10 5.04 -15.06
C GLY A 153 1.46 3.85 -15.77
N SER A 154 0.64 4.08 -16.79
CA SER A 154 -0.20 3.06 -17.43
C SER A 154 -0.01 3.03 -18.96
N SER A 155 -0.81 2.23 -19.65
CA SER A 155 -0.73 2.04 -21.10
C SER A 155 -2.05 1.65 -21.75
N THR A 156 -2.21 1.98 -23.02
CA THR A 156 -3.19 1.32 -23.91
C THR A 156 -2.65 -0.04 -24.37
N GLY A 157 -3.42 -0.79 -25.15
CA GLY A 157 -2.98 -2.03 -25.80
C GLY A 157 -2.85 -3.23 -24.88
N LYS A 158 -2.32 -4.33 -25.44
CA LYS A 158 -2.13 -5.57 -24.68
C LYS A 158 -1.31 -5.34 -23.39
N PRO A 159 -1.58 -6.09 -22.31
CA PRO A 159 -2.50 -7.23 -22.26
C PRO A 159 -3.96 -6.90 -21.87
N PHE A 160 -4.26 -5.69 -21.39
CA PHE A 160 -5.53 -5.42 -20.71
C PHE A 160 -6.37 -4.29 -21.32
N ALA A 161 -5.95 -3.68 -22.42
CA ALA A 161 -6.71 -2.66 -23.12
C ALA A 161 -6.68 -2.85 -24.65
N ALA A 162 -7.60 -2.19 -25.36
CA ALA A 162 -7.50 -2.06 -26.81
C ALA A 162 -6.29 -1.18 -27.18
N GLU A 163 -5.76 -1.32 -28.39
CA GLU A 163 -4.65 -0.48 -28.86
C GLU A 163 -5.05 0.99 -28.94
N GLY A 164 -4.13 1.87 -28.57
CA GLY A 164 -4.32 3.31 -28.64
C GLY A 164 -4.32 3.80 -30.09
N THR A 165 -5.17 4.77 -30.39
CA THR A 165 -5.22 5.46 -31.68
C THR A 165 -5.31 6.96 -31.47
N VAL A 166 -5.16 7.72 -32.56
CA VAL A 166 -5.33 9.18 -32.55
C VAL A 166 -6.72 9.66 -32.09
N SER A 167 -7.72 8.76 -32.08
CA SER A 167 -9.10 9.07 -31.68
C SER A 167 -9.59 8.30 -30.45
N TRP A 168 -8.88 7.24 -30.02
CA TRP A 168 -9.23 6.47 -28.83
C TRP A 168 -8.01 6.18 -27.94
N PRO A 169 -8.10 6.38 -26.61
CA PRO A 169 -9.23 6.98 -25.88
C PRO A 169 -9.37 8.50 -26.13
N ARG A 170 -10.51 9.12 -25.83
CA ARG A 170 -10.72 10.56 -26.08
C ARG A 170 -9.82 11.40 -25.16
N ASN A 171 -9.23 12.47 -25.70
CA ASN A 171 -8.38 13.46 -25.02
C ASN A 171 -7.52 12.88 -23.88
N THR A 172 -6.32 12.39 -24.21
CA THR A 172 -5.50 11.60 -23.30
C THR A 172 -4.21 12.31 -22.89
N ALA A 173 -4.02 12.54 -21.60
CA ALA A 173 -2.69 12.75 -21.04
C ALA A 173 -2.10 11.41 -20.61
N LEU A 174 -0.84 11.19 -20.95
CA LEU A 174 -0.02 10.10 -20.43
C LEU A 174 1.05 10.70 -19.55
N VAL A 175 1.06 10.34 -18.28
CA VAL A 175 2.19 10.59 -17.38
C VAL A 175 2.93 9.27 -17.25
N PHE A 176 4.20 9.24 -17.65
CA PHE A 176 5.01 8.03 -17.63
C PHE A 176 6.42 8.34 -17.12
N ALA A 177 6.68 7.91 -15.89
CA ALA A 177 7.91 8.17 -15.17
C ALA A 177 9.21 7.73 -15.92
N GLN A 178 10.30 8.49 -15.77
CA GLN A 178 11.60 8.15 -16.38
C GLN A 178 12.30 6.95 -15.73
N TYR A 179 11.95 6.64 -14.47
CA TYR A 179 12.45 5.49 -13.72
C TYR A 179 11.32 4.51 -13.41
N GLU A 180 10.51 4.25 -14.42
CA GLU A 180 9.40 3.30 -14.34
C GLU A 180 9.90 1.85 -14.24
N GLU A 181 9.29 1.06 -13.35
CA GLU A 181 9.59 -0.36 -13.14
C GLU A 181 8.99 -1.27 -14.23
N PHE A 182 7.95 -0.82 -14.96
CA PHE A 182 7.19 -1.59 -15.95
C PHE A 182 7.31 -1.12 -17.43
N PRO A 183 8.48 -0.66 -17.95
CA PRO A 183 8.57 -0.04 -19.28
C PRO A 183 8.25 -0.98 -20.43
N ASP A 184 8.65 -2.25 -20.32
CA ASP A 184 8.40 -3.27 -21.34
C ASP A 184 6.92 -3.67 -21.36
N LEU A 185 6.34 -3.93 -20.19
CA LEU A 185 4.93 -4.27 -20.03
C LEU A 185 4.01 -3.16 -20.57
N MET A 186 4.33 -1.90 -20.27
CA MET A 186 3.46 -0.77 -20.60
C MET A 186 3.65 -0.30 -22.04
N TRP A 187 4.88 -0.05 -22.48
CA TRP A 187 5.15 0.62 -23.76
C TRP A 187 6.09 -0.15 -24.67
N SER A 188 6.37 -1.43 -24.36
CA SER A 188 7.23 -2.30 -25.18
C SER A 188 8.59 -1.67 -25.48
N VAL A 189 9.13 -0.96 -24.48
CA VAL A 189 10.45 -0.35 -24.52
C VAL A 189 11.30 -0.91 -23.39
N GLN A 190 12.58 -1.04 -23.68
CA GLN A 190 13.55 -1.59 -22.75
C GLN A 190 13.79 -0.67 -21.53
N LEU A 191 13.78 0.65 -21.75
CA LEU A 191 14.02 1.67 -20.74
C LEU A 191 12.87 2.66 -20.75
N ALA A 192 12.39 3.06 -19.57
CA ALA A 192 11.28 4.00 -19.46
C ALA A 192 11.57 5.37 -20.09
N ARG A 193 12.81 5.86 -19.95
CA ARG A 193 13.28 7.09 -20.61
C ARG A 193 13.22 7.06 -22.14
N ASP A 194 13.08 5.88 -22.75
CA ASP A 194 12.91 5.70 -24.19
C ASP A 194 11.44 5.60 -24.62
N VAL A 195 10.47 5.84 -23.72
CA VAL A 195 9.04 5.77 -24.04
C VAL A 195 8.65 6.62 -25.26
N THR A 196 9.31 7.75 -25.45
CA THR A 196 9.11 8.65 -26.61
C THR A 196 9.39 7.95 -27.94
N LYS A 197 10.17 6.87 -27.95
CA LYS A 197 10.54 6.07 -29.13
C LYS A 197 9.68 4.82 -29.31
N SER A 198 8.70 4.60 -28.44
CA SER A 198 7.81 3.43 -28.54
C SER A 198 6.91 3.53 -29.78
N PRO A 199 6.92 2.54 -30.70
CA PRO A 199 5.97 2.51 -31.81
C PRO A 199 4.51 2.46 -31.34
N LYS A 200 4.26 1.84 -30.18
CA LYS A 200 2.95 1.79 -29.52
C LYS A 200 2.50 3.19 -29.09
N LEU A 201 3.41 4.01 -28.56
CA LEU A 201 3.13 5.40 -28.24
C LEU A 201 2.89 6.23 -29.51
N TRP A 202 3.68 6.02 -30.56
CA TRP A 202 3.51 6.73 -31.84
C TRP A 202 2.14 6.48 -32.45
N ALA A 203 1.60 5.26 -32.34
CA ALA A 203 0.24 4.93 -32.79
C ALA A 203 -0.84 5.72 -32.02
N LEU A 204 -0.67 5.88 -30.70
CA LEU A 204 -1.59 6.68 -29.86
C LEU A 204 -1.54 8.17 -30.23
N PHE A 205 -0.36 8.69 -30.57
CA PHE A 205 -0.13 10.11 -30.86
C PHE A 205 -0.26 10.46 -32.36
N GLY A 206 -0.29 9.47 -33.24
CA GLY A 206 -0.30 9.67 -34.70
C GLY A 206 1.02 10.22 -35.24
N THR A 207 2.14 9.96 -34.57
CA THR A 207 3.47 10.44 -34.99
C THR A 207 4.20 9.38 -35.81
N GLN A 208 5.15 9.82 -36.63
CA GLN A 208 6.08 8.92 -37.35
C GLN A 208 7.46 8.83 -36.68
N GLY A 209 7.60 9.44 -35.50
CA GLY A 209 8.85 9.54 -34.75
C GLY A 209 8.60 9.97 -33.32
N ALA A 210 9.67 10.34 -32.63
CA ALA A 210 9.65 10.57 -31.20
C ALA A 210 8.57 11.58 -30.77
N VAL A 211 7.80 11.22 -29.75
CA VAL A 211 6.84 12.13 -29.10
C VAL A 211 7.61 13.10 -28.21
N GLU A 212 7.31 14.39 -28.35
CA GLU A 212 7.93 15.46 -27.55
C GLU A 212 7.15 15.63 -26.23
N PRO A 213 7.78 15.39 -25.06
CA PRO A 213 7.10 15.60 -23.78
C PRO A 213 6.64 17.06 -23.60
N GLY A 214 5.45 17.25 -23.05
CA GLY A 214 4.80 18.55 -22.82
C GLY A 214 4.10 19.16 -24.04
N LYS A 215 4.34 18.63 -25.25
CA LYS A 215 3.66 19.10 -26.46
C LYS A 215 2.27 18.47 -26.58
N VAL A 216 1.28 19.32 -26.84
CA VAL A 216 -0.08 18.88 -27.17
C VAL A 216 -0.19 18.58 -28.66
N TYR A 217 -0.63 17.37 -28.99
CA TYR A 217 -0.98 16.92 -30.34
C TYR A 217 -2.51 16.80 -30.45
N GLY A 218 -3.06 16.88 -31.66
CA GLY A 218 -4.52 16.82 -31.88
C GLY A 218 -5.28 18.04 -31.36
N ASP A 219 -6.62 17.95 -31.32
CA ASP A 219 -7.51 19.03 -30.87
C ASP A 219 -8.43 18.52 -29.74
N PRO A 220 -8.46 19.21 -28.57
CA PRO A 220 -9.38 18.87 -27.47
C PRO A 220 -10.86 18.88 -27.86
N ALA A 221 -11.27 19.77 -28.77
CA ALA A 221 -12.65 19.90 -29.22
C ALA A 221 -13.11 18.65 -29.99
N ASP A 222 -12.21 18.02 -30.75
CA ASP A 222 -12.48 16.80 -31.51
C ASP A 222 -12.33 15.52 -30.68
N GLY A 223 -11.87 15.63 -29.43
CA GLY A 223 -11.56 14.47 -28.59
C GLY A 223 -10.23 13.78 -28.94
N THR A 224 -9.40 14.40 -29.77
CA THR A 224 -8.17 13.79 -30.31
C THR A 224 -6.90 14.28 -29.59
N ALA A 225 -7.02 15.17 -28.61
CA ALA A 225 -5.85 15.75 -27.97
C ALA A 225 -5.00 14.70 -27.23
N ARG A 226 -3.67 14.82 -27.31
CA ARG A 226 -2.71 13.96 -26.62
C ARG A 226 -1.55 14.76 -26.06
N VAL A 227 -1.09 14.40 -24.87
CA VAL A 227 0.15 14.95 -24.29
C VAL A 227 0.88 13.85 -23.51
N LEU A 228 2.21 13.84 -23.61
CA LEU A 228 3.09 12.98 -22.82
C LEU A 228 3.81 13.83 -21.77
N TYR A 229 3.86 13.37 -20.53
CA TYR A 229 4.71 13.91 -19.48
C TYR A 229 5.63 12.80 -18.96
N THR A 230 6.90 13.15 -18.70
CA THR A 230 7.93 12.19 -18.28
C THR A 230 8.69 12.70 -17.04
N PRO A 231 8.05 12.75 -15.86
CA PRO A 231 8.70 13.22 -14.64
C PRO A 231 9.83 12.27 -14.19
N ALA A 232 10.84 12.81 -13.52
CA ALA A 232 12.03 12.07 -13.07
C ALA A 232 11.79 11.35 -11.73
N LEU A 233 10.84 10.42 -11.71
CA LEU A 233 10.40 9.67 -10.53
C LEU A 233 10.20 8.17 -10.87
N THR A 234 9.71 7.37 -9.91
CA THR A 234 9.41 5.93 -10.07
C THR A 234 7.90 5.65 -10.13
N HIS A 235 7.50 4.43 -10.49
CA HIS A 235 6.10 4.02 -10.60
C HIS A 235 5.24 4.37 -9.38
N PRO A 236 5.60 3.92 -8.15
CA PRO A 236 4.79 4.24 -6.97
C PRO A 236 4.90 5.72 -6.57
N ALA A 237 5.91 6.46 -7.03
CA ALA A 237 6.12 7.85 -6.66
C ALA A 237 5.14 8.81 -7.34
N GLU A 238 4.48 8.40 -8.43
CA GLU A 238 3.43 9.17 -9.09
C GLU A 238 2.29 9.55 -8.12
N HIS A 239 1.91 8.64 -7.22
CA HIS A 239 0.88 8.87 -6.19
C HIS A 239 1.28 9.89 -5.11
N ILE A 240 2.57 10.21 -4.97
CA ILE A 240 3.08 11.10 -3.91
C ILE A 240 3.90 12.26 -4.50
N SER A 241 3.67 12.60 -5.77
CA SER A 241 4.36 13.68 -6.47
C SER A 241 3.42 14.83 -6.80
N HIS A 242 3.79 16.03 -6.35
CA HIS A 242 3.09 17.27 -6.73
C HIS A 242 3.18 17.53 -8.23
N GLU A 243 4.27 17.11 -8.86
CA GLU A 243 4.49 17.28 -10.30
C GLU A 243 3.55 16.36 -11.10
N ALA A 244 3.50 15.07 -10.75
CA ALA A 244 2.66 14.08 -11.43
C ALA A 244 1.17 14.42 -11.32
N ILE A 245 0.69 14.63 -10.08
CA ILE A 245 -0.68 15.08 -9.82
C ILE A 245 -0.96 16.40 -10.55
N GLY A 246 0.01 17.31 -10.57
CA GLY A 246 -0.07 18.59 -11.27
C GLY A 246 -0.39 18.45 -12.76
N TYR A 247 0.21 17.47 -13.45
CA TYR A 247 -0.07 17.22 -14.86
C TYR A 247 -1.52 16.78 -15.10
N SER A 248 -2.09 15.94 -14.23
CA SER A 248 -3.49 15.52 -14.34
C SER A 248 -4.45 16.70 -14.07
N LEU A 249 -4.12 17.56 -13.10
CA LEU A 249 -4.88 18.76 -12.78
C LEU A 249 -4.91 19.75 -13.95
N ASP A 250 -3.75 20.01 -14.55
CA ASP A 250 -3.60 20.88 -15.72
C ASP A 250 -4.36 20.32 -16.93
N TRP A 251 -4.26 19.02 -17.18
CA TRP A 251 -4.94 18.37 -18.30
C TRP A 251 -6.45 18.50 -18.22
N PHE A 252 -7.06 18.11 -17.10
CA PHE A 252 -8.51 18.22 -16.95
C PHE A 252 -9.01 19.67 -16.93
N ALA A 253 -8.23 20.62 -16.42
CA ALA A 253 -8.56 22.04 -16.53
C ALA A 253 -8.65 22.54 -17.97
N LYS A 254 -7.91 21.91 -18.91
CA LYS A 254 -7.92 22.24 -20.34
C LYS A 254 -9.01 21.51 -21.12
N THR A 255 -9.36 20.29 -20.71
CA THR A 255 -10.21 19.39 -21.51
C THR A 255 -11.62 19.21 -20.99
N LEU A 256 -11.90 19.59 -19.74
CA LEU A 256 -13.24 19.57 -19.14
C LEU A 256 -13.75 20.98 -18.87
N LYS A 257 -15.07 21.13 -18.75
CA LYS A 257 -15.73 22.38 -18.38
C LYS A 257 -16.40 22.27 -17.01
N GLY A 258 -16.60 23.40 -16.34
CA GLY A 258 -17.29 23.48 -15.05
C GLY A 258 -16.40 23.35 -13.81
N GLY A 259 -15.10 23.06 -13.99
CA GLY A 259 -14.13 23.10 -12.90
C GLY A 259 -13.90 24.53 -12.39
N THR A 260 -13.52 24.66 -11.12
CA THR A 260 -13.11 25.92 -10.49
C THR A 260 -11.62 26.17 -10.79
N PRO A 261 -11.25 27.26 -11.47
CA PRO A 261 -9.86 27.57 -11.77
C PRO A 261 -9.03 27.72 -10.49
N ARG A 262 -7.91 26.99 -10.41
CA ARG A 262 -6.92 27.07 -9.33
C ARG A 262 -5.52 26.84 -9.92
N PRO A 263 -4.48 27.52 -9.43
CA PRO A 263 -3.10 27.24 -9.83
C PRO A 263 -2.75 25.75 -9.65
N VAL A 264 -1.93 25.21 -10.54
CA VAL A 264 -1.55 23.77 -10.52
C VAL A 264 -0.71 23.44 -9.28
N ASP A 265 0.08 24.38 -8.79
CA ASP A 265 0.92 24.28 -7.59
C ASP A 265 0.15 24.49 -6.27
N ASP A 266 -1.09 24.97 -6.32
CA ASP A 266 -1.97 25.05 -5.15
C ASP A 266 -2.53 23.66 -4.81
N GLN A 267 -1.68 22.87 -4.15
CA GLN A 267 -1.95 21.52 -3.70
C GLN A 267 -1.74 21.42 -2.18
N ILE A 268 -2.68 20.80 -1.48
CA ILE A 268 -2.65 20.60 -0.03
C ILE A 268 -2.70 19.14 0.38
N TRP A 269 -3.00 18.23 -0.54
CA TRP A 269 -3.19 16.80 -0.28
C TRP A 269 -2.07 16.15 0.54
N PHE A 270 -0.81 16.59 0.37
CA PHE A 270 0.33 16.03 1.10
C PHE A 270 0.20 16.22 2.64
N ARG A 271 -0.57 17.21 3.10
CA ARG A 271 -0.90 17.38 4.51
C ARG A 271 -1.72 16.20 5.04
N LYS A 272 -2.57 15.58 4.21
CA LYS A 272 -3.30 14.35 4.55
C LYS A 272 -2.33 13.19 4.76
N GLU A 273 -1.37 12.99 3.86
CA GLU A 273 -0.33 11.96 4.00
C GLU A 273 0.45 12.11 5.31
N ILE A 274 0.82 13.34 5.67
CA ILE A 274 1.47 13.62 6.96
C ILE A 274 0.52 13.34 8.14
N GLY A 275 -0.76 13.72 8.04
CA GLY A 275 -1.76 13.44 9.06
C GLY A 275 -1.95 11.94 9.31
N THR A 276 -2.10 11.14 8.26
CA THR A 276 -2.25 9.69 8.35
C THR A 276 -0.96 9.01 8.82
N LEU A 277 0.23 9.56 8.51
CA LEU A 277 1.50 9.09 9.05
C LEU A 277 1.58 9.31 10.56
N ILE A 278 1.20 10.51 11.03
CA ILE A 278 1.14 10.82 12.46
C ILE A 278 0.17 9.85 13.16
N ALA A 279 -0.98 9.57 12.54
CA ALA A 279 -1.94 8.61 13.07
C ALA A 279 -1.39 7.17 13.09
N LEU A 280 -0.64 6.75 12.06
CA LEU A 280 0.04 5.45 12.03
C LEU A 280 1.08 5.31 13.16
N VAL A 281 1.91 6.33 13.38
CA VAL A 281 2.84 6.38 14.53
C VAL A 281 2.06 6.34 15.85
N GLY A 282 0.95 7.07 15.93
CA GLY A 282 0.03 7.08 17.06
C GLY A 282 -0.57 5.70 17.35
N PHE A 283 -0.93 4.94 16.32
CA PHE A 283 -1.41 3.56 16.42
C PHE A 283 -0.36 2.64 17.03
N ILE A 284 0.90 2.71 16.58
CA ILE A 284 1.98 1.91 17.18
C ILE A 284 2.17 2.27 18.65
N ALA A 285 2.20 3.56 18.98
CA ALA A 285 2.29 4.04 20.35
C ALA A 285 1.09 3.60 21.22
N LEU A 286 -0.11 3.54 20.64
CA LEU A 286 -1.32 3.08 21.32
C LEU A 286 -1.27 1.57 21.60
N VAL A 287 -0.88 0.74 20.63
CA VAL A 287 -0.79 -0.72 20.81
C VAL A 287 0.21 -1.05 21.92
N ILE A 288 1.42 -0.49 21.88
CA ILE A 288 2.43 -0.75 22.92
C ILE A 288 2.05 -0.12 24.27
N GLY A 289 1.39 1.05 24.28
CA GLY A 289 0.90 1.69 25.50
C GLY A 289 -0.24 0.91 26.16
N THR A 290 -1.14 0.33 25.35
CA THR A 290 -2.20 -0.56 25.82
C THR A 290 -1.62 -1.82 26.42
N PHE A 291 -0.63 -2.42 25.75
CA PHE A 291 0.09 -3.57 26.29
C PHE A 291 0.71 -3.25 27.66
N ASP A 292 1.37 -2.10 27.80
CA ASP A 292 2.01 -1.68 29.06
C ASP A 292 0.98 -1.47 30.18
N GLY A 293 -0.10 -0.74 29.90
CA GLY A 293 -1.16 -0.50 30.89
C GLY A 293 -1.87 -1.79 31.31
N LEU A 294 -2.16 -2.71 30.37
CA LEU A 294 -2.74 -4.01 30.70
C LEU A 294 -1.81 -4.85 31.57
N LEU A 295 -0.49 -4.76 31.37
CA LEU A 295 0.50 -5.54 32.12
C LEU A 295 0.48 -5.26 33.64
N GLU A 296 -0.08 -4.12 34.07
CA GLU A 296 -0.25 -3.78 35.48
C GLU A 296 -1.40 -4.55 36.15
N ALA A 297 -2.36 -5.09 35.38
CA ALA A 297 -3.48 -5.82 35.94
C ALA A 297 -3.03 -7.16 36.55
N ARG A 298 -3.64 -7.54 37.69
CA ARG A 298 -3.31 -8.77 38.44
C ARG A 298 -3.30 -10.03 37.56
N MET A 299 -4.19 -10.10 36.58
CA MET A 299 -4.28 -11.24 35.66
C MET A 299 -3.05 -11.43 34.77
N PHE A 300 -2.21 -10.40 34.58
CA PHE A 300 -0.97 -10.44 33.79
C PHE A 300 0.30 -10.37 34.64
N SER A 301 0.17 -10.45 35.97
CA SER A 301 1.31 -10.41 36.91
C SER A 301 2.43 -11.42 36.59
N ARG A 302 2.10 -12.60 36.05
CA ARG A 302 3.10 -13.60 35.64
C ARG A 302 3.82 -13.22 34.35
N LEU A 303 3.26 -12.37 33.49
CA LEU A 303 3.99 -11.87 32.32
C LEU A 303 5.03 -10.82 32.69
N ARG A 304 4.73 -9.97 33.68
CA ARG A 304 5.67 -8.93 34.11
C ARG A 304 7.00 -9.56 34.51
N LEU A 305 8.10 -8.96 34.07
CA LEU A 305 9.40 -9.29 34.61
C LEU A 305 9.38 -8.99 36.12
N PRO A 306 9.71 -9.96 36.98
CA PRO A 306 9.83 -9.67 38.40
C PRO A 306 10.90 -8.61 38.59
N ALA A 307 10.59 -7.55 39.34
CA ALA A 307 11.62 -6.69 39.90
C ALA A 307 12.37 -7.56 40.92
N VAL A 308 13.65 -7.83 40.68
CA VAL A 308 14.43 -8.61 41.62
C VAL A 308 14.78 -7.71 42.80
N ALA A 309 14.46 -8.16 44.02
CA ALA A 309 14.52 -7.34 45.23
C ALA A 309 15.94 -6.85 45.59
N ASP A 310 16.97 -7.50 45.05
CA ASP A 310 18.39 -7.13 45.20
C ASP A 310 18.98 -6.42 43.96
N GLY A 311 18.14 -6.13 42.94
CA GLY A 311 18.56 -5.50 41.70
C GLY A 311 19.25 -6.43 40.68
N THR A 312 19.41 -7.73 40.98
CA THR A 312 20.10 -8.67 40.08
C THR A 312 19.14 -9.28 39.06
N MET A 313 19.31 -9.01 37.77
CA MET A 313 18.54 -9.70 36.73
C MET A 313 19.17 -11.07 36.43
N PRO A 314 18.37 -12.13 36.15
CA PRO A 314 18.93 -13.39 35.66
C PRO A 314 19.84 -13.10 34.47
N PRO A 315 21.06 -13.66 34.40
CA PRO A 315 22.01 -13.33 33.35
C PRO A 315 21.41 -13.66 31.98
N HIS A 316 20.98 -12.63 31.25
CA HIS A 316 20.59 -12.76 29.86
C HIS A 316 21.86 -12.68 29.01
N GLN A 317 22.49 -13.82 28.76
CA GLN A 317 23.63 -13.87 27.86
C GLN A 317 23.14 -13.82 26.40
N ALA A 318 23.28 -12.65 25.78
CA ALA A 318 23.20 -12.50 24.33
C ALA A 318 24.49 -13.02 23.67
N ALA A 319 24.47 -13.13 22.33
CA ALA A 319 25.68 -13.42 21.59
C ALA A 319 26.69 -12.28 21.76
N SER A 320 27.99 -12.59 21.70
CA SER A 320 29.07 -11.60 21.80
C SER A 320 30.17 -11.85 20.78
N GLY A 321 30.97 -10.82 20.50
CA GLY A 321 32.10 -10.88 19.56
C GLY A 321 31.68 -11.40 18.18
N ARG A 322 32.47 -12.34 17.63
CA ARG A 322 32.21 -12.94 16.31
C ARG A 322 30.83 -13.58 16.18
N ARG A 323 30.32 -14.22 17.24
CA ARG A 323 29.00 -14.87 17.20
C ARG A 323 27.87 -13.84 17.02
N TRP A 324 27.98 -12.70 17.68
CA TRP A 324 27.03 -11.60 17.52
C TRP A 324 27.03 -11.07 16.08
N THR A 325 28.22 -10.81 15.53
CA THR A 325 28.36 -10.30 14.16
C THR A 325 27.80 -11.28 13.15
N THR A 326 28.10 -12.58 13.28
CA THR A 326 27.53 -13.61 12.41
C THR A 326 26.02 -13.68 12.54
N ALA A 327 25.47 -13.71 13.76
CA ALA A 327 24.02 -13.73 13.95
C ALA A 327 23.33 -12.51 13.33
N PHE A 328 23.94 -11.32 13.46
CA PHE A 328 23.43 -10.07 12.90
C PHE A 328 23.39 -10.12 11.38
N ILE A 329 24.50 -10.51 10.74
CA ILE A 329 24.57 -10.65 9.27
C ILE A 329 23.54 -11.66 8.77
N LEU A 330 23.42 -12.82 9.41
CA LEU A 330 22.45 -13.85 9.00
C LEU A 330 21.01 -13.35 9.19
N SER A 331 20.69 -12.70 10.31
CA SER A 331 19.35 -12.16 10.57
C SER A 331 18.98 -11.08 9.56
N ALA A 332 19.92 -10.19 9.23
CA ALA A 332 19.69 -9.10 8.29
C ALA A 332 19.54 -9.59 6.84
N PHE A 333 20.45 -10.46 6.37
CA PHE A 333 20.57 -10.75 4.94
C PHE A 333 19.81 -11.99 4.47
N ILE A 334 19.58 -13.02 5.30
CA ILE A 334 18.82 -14.21 4.86
C ILE A 334 17.42 -13.84 4.36
N PRO A 335 16.63 -13.01 5.05
CA PRO A 335 15.28 -12.67 4.59
C PRO A 335 15.28 -11.89 3.27
N ALA A 336 16.27 -11.02 3.06
CA ALA A 336 16.41 -10.27 1.81
C ALA A 336 16.91 -11.14 0.64
N LEU A 337 17.89 -12.03 0.88
CA LEU A 337 18.44 -12.93 -0.15
C LEU A 337 17.43 -14.00 -0.59
N THR A 338 16.57 -14.44 0.33
CA THR A 338 15.51 -15.42 0.02
C THR A 338 14.27 -14.79 -0.59
N TYR A 339 14.17 -13.45 -0.62
CA TYR A 339 12.98 -12.72 -1.05
C TYR A 339 12.51 -13.10 -2.46
N TYR A 340 13.30 -12.78 -3.49
CA TYR A 340 12.92 -13.05 -4.88
C TYR A 340 12.73 -14.55 -5.18
N PRO A 341 13.63 -15.46 -4.75
CA PRO A 341 13.41 -16.89 -4.96
C PRO A 341 12.12 -17.40 -4.29
N ALA A 342 11.81 -16.97 -3.07
CA ALA A 342 10.61 -17.40 -2.37
C ALA A 342 9.33 -16.83 -3.01
N PHE A 343 9.37 -15.57 -3.45
CA PHE A 343 8.26 -14.94 -4.18
C PHE A 343 8.01 -15.64 -5.51
N ALA A 344 9.06 -15.99 -6.26
CA ALA A 344 8.94 -16.78 -7.48
C ALA A 344 8.30 -18.15 -7.19
N LEU A 345 8.78 -18.89 -6.19
CA LEU A 345 8.18 -20.16 -5.78
C LEU A 345 6.70 -20.02 -5.38
N GLY A 346 6.36 -18.99 -4.60
CA GLY A 346 4.98 -18.74 -4.19
C GLY A 346 4.08 -18.37 -5.37
N GLY A 347 4.56 -17.55 -6.30
CA GLY A 347 3.82 -17.15 -7.49
C GLY A 347 3.58 -18.32 -8.45
N THR A 348 4.54 -19.24 -8.57
CA THR A 348 4.42 -20.41 -9.46
C THR A 348 3.61 -21.55 -8.85
N PHE A 349 3.82 -21.89 -7.57
CA PHE A 349 3.29 -23.12 -6.99
C PHE A 349 2.15 -22.91 -5.98
N VAL A 350 1.97 -21.70 -5.45
CA VAL A 350 0.91 -21.40 -4.46
C VAL A 350 -0.04 -20.35 -5.06
N THR A 351 -0.62 -20.72 -6.18
CA THR A 351 -1.54 -19.86 -6.93
C THR A 351 -2.83 -19.59 -6.15
N PRO A 352 -3.52 -18.46 -6.42
CA PRO A 352 -4.77 -18.15 -5.75
C PRO A 352 -5.82 -19.27 -5.87
N SER A 353 -6.48 -19.60 -4.76
CA SER A 353 -7.53 -20.62 -4.68
C SER A 353 -8.61 -20.21 -3.67
N ALA A 354 -9.70 -20.97 -3.56
CA ALA A 354 -10.75 -20.69 -2.57
C ALA A 354 -10.24 -20.68 -1.11
N PHE A 355 -9.18 -21.44 -0.81
CA PHE A 355 -8.57 -21.46 0.52
C PHE A 355 -7.46 -20.40 0.68
N LEU A 356 -6.70 -20.11 -0.37
CA LEU A 356 -5.63 -19.12 -0.36
C LEU A 356 -5.88 -18.06 -1.45
N PRO A 357 -6.86 -17.16 -1.27
CA PRO A 357 -7.41 -16.37 -2.36
C PRO A 357 -6.57 -15.15 -2.75
N GLN A 358 -5.51 -14.84 -2.01
CA GLN A 358 -4.67 -13.65 -2.21
C GLN A 358 -3.26 -14.03 -2.68
N GLY A 359 -2.94 -13.74 -3.94
CA GLY A 359 -1.69 -14.15 -4.59
C GLY A 359 -0.43 -13.55 -3.96
N ILE A 360 -0.43 -12.26 -3.65
CA ILE A 360 0.71 -11.61 -2.97
C ILE A 360 0.86 -12.14 -1.54
N THR A 361 -0.26 -12.36 -0.83
CA THR A 361 -0.24 -12.98 0.49
C THR A 361 0.36 -14.39 0.44
N ASN A 362 0.07 -15.17 -0.60
CA ASN A 362 0.66 -16.50 -0.82
C ASN A 362 2.18 -16.43 -1.03
N GLN A 363 2.68 -15.45 -1.80
CA GLN A 363 4.11 -15.23 -1.99
C GLN A 363 4.80 -14.88 -0.67
N ILE A 364 4.22 -13.97 0.11
CA ILE A 364 4.74 -13.59 1.43
C ILE A 364 4.67 -14.78 2.41
N LEU A 365 3.62 -15.60 2.35
CA LEU A 365 3.48 -16.82 3.14
C LEU A 365 4.62 -17.81 2.87
N VAL A 366 4.91 -18.09 1.59
CA VAL A 366 6.02 -18.98 1.21
C VAL A 366 7.36 -18.41 1.70
N TRP A 367 7.59 -17.11 1.54
CA TRP A 367 8.76 -16.43 2.09
C TRP A 367 8.88 -16.57 3.61
N ALA A 368 7.77 -16.38 4.34
CA ALA A 368 7.74 -16.52 5.79
C ALA A 368 8.01 -17.96 6.24
N ILE A 369 7.46 -18.97 5.54
CA ILE A 369 7.72 -20.39 5.83
C ILE A 369 9.19 -20.72 5.62
N ILE A 370 9.78 -20.34 4.48
CA ILE A 370 11.20 -20.58 4.19
C ILE A 370 12.10 -19.95 5.26
N ASN A 371 11.85 -18.67 5.59
CA ASN A 371 12.63 -17.97 6.62
C ASN A 371 12.40 -18.55 8.02
N GLY A 372 11.20 -19.00 8.34
CA GLY A 372 10.88 -19.71 9.58
C GLY A 372 11.68 -21.01 9.72
N LEU A 373 11.73 -21.84 8.67
CA LEU A 373 12.49 -23.09 8.64
C LEU A 373 14.00 -22.85 8.76
N ILE A 374 14.54 -21.87 8.02
CA ILE A 374 15.95 -21.49 8.13
C ILE A 374 16.26 -21.02 9.55
N THR A 375 15.39 -20.19 10.14
CA THR A 375 15.59 -19.68 11.50
C THR A 375 15.52 -20.79 12.56
N LEU A 376 14.61 -21.77 12.39
CA LEU A 376 14.58 -22.99 13.21
C LEU A 376 15.90 -23.76 13.12
N ALA A 377 16.45 -23.93 11.92
CA ALA A 377 17.73 -24.61 11.73
C ALA A 377 18.91 -23.85 12.37
N LEU A 378 18.88 -22.51 12.35
CA LEU A 378 19.88 -21.65 12.98
C LEU A 378 19.74 -21.56 14.50
N MET A 379 18.57 -21.88 15.05
CA MET A 379 18.26 -21.79 16.49
C MET A 379 19.25 -22.59 17.36
N ARG A 380 19.81 -23.69 16.86
CA ARG A 380 20.81 -24.51 17.57
C ARG A 380 22.12 -23.75 17.87
N PHE A 381 22.42 -22.71 17.10
CA PHE A 381 23.61 -21.88 17.26
C PHE A 381 23.36 -20.63 18.12
N ALA A 382 22.08 -20.28 18.35
CA ALA A 382 21.73 -19.14 19.18
C ALA A 382 21.99 -19.46 20.67
N PRO A 383 22.37 -18.47 21.51
CA PRO A 383 22.56 -18.65 22.95
C PRO A 383 21.36 -19.33 23.60
N LYS A 384 21.57 -20.30 24.49
CA LYS A 384 20.47 -20.92 25.24
C LYS A 384 19.87 -19.89 26.20
N ARG A 385 18.55 -19.91 26.34
CA ARG A 385 17.83 -19.02 27.26
C ARG A 385 16.80 -19.81 28.03
N THR A 386 16.76 -19.62 29.35
CA THR A 386 15.70 -20.18 30.19
C THR A 386 14.37 -19.59 29.74
N SER A 387 13.50 -20.45 29.20
CA SER A 387 12.15 -20.05 28.80
C SER A 387 11.25 -19.97 30.03
N ARG A 388 10.44 -18.92 30.13
CA ARG A 388 9.40 -18.81 31.17
C ARG A 388 8.21 -19.67 30.74
N THR A 389 7.90 -20.71 31.49
CA THR A 389 6.77 -21.61 31.22
C THR A 389 5.45 -21.03 31.74
N GLY A 390 4.32 -21.53 31.23
CA GLY A 390 2.98 -21.14 31.72
C GLY A 390 2.51 -19.73 31.35
N LEU A 391 3.20 -19.05 30.42
CA LEU A 391 2.85 -17.68 29.99
C LEU A 391 1.92 -17.60 28.77
N VAL A 392 1.63 -18.73 28.12
CA VAL A 392 0.94 -18.75 26.80
C VAL A 392 -0.42 -18.08 26.88
N GLY A 393 -1.30 -18.52 27.80
CA GLY A 393 -2.66 -17.97 27.91
C GLY A 393 -2.67 -16.46 28.15
N GLN A 394 -1.86 -15.96 29.10
CA GLN A 394 -1.74 -14.53 29.36
C GLN A 394 -1.17 -13.77 28.15
N SER A 395 -0.18 -14.34 27.43
CA SER A 395 0.41 -13.73 26.24
C SER A 395 -0.59 -13.60 25.10
N VAL A 396 -1.46 -14.60 24.91
CA VAL A 396 -2.54 -14.56 23.91
C VAL A 396 -3.56 -13.48 24.26
N VAL A 397 -4.05 -13.47 25.51
CA VAL A 397 -5.08 -12.51 25.92
C VAL A 397 -4.58 -11.06 25.83
N ILE A 398 -3.35 -10.78 26.30
CA ILE A 398 -2.81 -9.41 26.24
C ILE A 398 -2.53 -8.96 24.80
N ALA A 399 -2.10 -9.88 23.92
CA ALA A 399 -1.86 -9.56 22.52
C ALA A 399 -3.17 -9.25 21.78
N LEU A 400 -4.20 -10.09 21.97
CA LEU A 400 -5.53 -9.86 21.41
C LEU A 400 -6.12 -8.53 21.88
N ALA A 401 -6.06 -8.25 23.19
CA ALA A 401 -6.58 -6.99 23.74
C ALA A 401 -5.83 -5.77 23.19
N SER A 402 -4.50 -5.84 23.09
CA SER A 402 -3.68 -4.73 22.56
C SER A 402 -3.98 -4.42 21.10
N VAL A 403 -4.12 -5.47 20.26
CA VAL A 403 -4.48 -5.31 18.85
C VAL A 403 -5.93 -4.89 18.68
N ALA A 404 -6.86 -5.40 19.49
CA ALA A 404 -8.27 -5.01 19.46
C ALA A 404 -8.46 -3.51 19.76
N VAL A 405 -7.71 -2.94 20.72
CA VAL A 405 -7.72 -1.49 20.96
C VAL A 405 -7.19 -0.72 19.76
N GLY A 406 -6.12 -1.21 19.12
CA GLY A 406 -5.61 -0.61 17.88
C GLY A 406 -6.63 -0.65 16.73
N TYR A 407 -7.30 -1.79 16.55
CA TYR A 407 -8.37 -1.95 15.56
C TYR A 407 -9.54 -1.01 15.84
N ALA A 408 -9.98 -0.90 17.10
CA ALA A 408 -11.01 0.03 17.52
C ALA A 408 -10.61 1.50 17.26
N ALA A 409 -9.35 1.86 17.47
CA ALA A 409 -8.86 3.20 17.17
C ALA A 409 -8.88 3.51 15.66
N LEU A 410 -8.51 2.55 14.82
CA LEU A 410 -8.65 2.69 13.36
C LEU A 410 -10.11 2.82 12.95
N TRP A 411 -11.00 2.00 13.53
CA TRP A 411 -12.44 2.07 13.27
C TRP A 411 -13.05 3.42 13.67
N LEU A 412 -12.66 3.96 14.83
CA LEU A 412 -13.08 5.29 15.25
C LEU A 412 -12.52 6.40 14.34
N ALA A 413 -11.29 6.26 13.84
CA ALA A 413 -10.71 7.21 12.90
C ALA A 413 -11.41 7.19 11.54
N ASP A 414 -11.76 6.01 11.02
CA ASP A 414 -12.59 5.87 9.81
C ASP A 414 -13.97 6.51 10.01
N LEU A 415 -14.61 6.24 11.16
CA LEU A 415 -15.94 6.79 11.46
C LEU A 415 -15.92 8.31 11.58
N ALA A 416 -14.97 8.87 12.33
CA ALA A 416 -14.91 10.30 12.65
C ALA A 416 -14.31 11.13 11.53
N PHE A 417 -13.29 10.60 10.83
CA PHE A 417 -12.47 11.37 9.91
C PHE A 417 -12.51 10.86 8.47
N LYS A 418 -13.00 9.63 8.20
CA LYS A 418 -12.93 8.95 6.90
C LYS A 418 -11.49 8.79 6.41
N ILE A 419 -10.66 8.24 7.28
CA ILE A 419 -9.25 7.95 6.97
C ILE A 419 -8.89 6.55 7.46
N ASP A 420 -7.82 6.01 6.90
CA ASP A 420 -7.06 4.94 7.49
C ASP A 420 -5.70 5.44 8.01
N PHE A 421 -4.83 4.52 8.46
CA PHE A 421 -3.49 4.87 8.94
C PHE A 421 -2.46 4.50 7.90
N ARG A 422 -1.86 5.51 7.26
CA ARG A 422 -0.97 5.29 6.12
C ARG A 422 0.11 6.35 5.95
N PHE A 423 1.11 6.00 5.17
CA PHE A 423 1.97 6.94 4.47
C PHE A 423 2.39 6.29 3.16
N TRP A 424 2.07 6.94 2.04
CA TRP A 424 2.37 6.42 0.72
C TRP A 424 1.78 5.01 0.51
N ILE A 425 2.60 4.02 0.14
CA ILE A 425 2.19 2.63 -0.07
C ILE A 425 2.16 1.77 1.21
N VAL A 426 2.43 2.37 2.38
CA VAL A 426 2.33 1.68 3.67
C VAL A 426 1.00 2.03 4.30
N ALA A 427 0.02 1.12 4.27
CA ALA A 427 -1.35 1.41 4.69
C ALA A 427 -1.96 0.30 5.56
N LEU A 428 -2.42 0.67 6.75
CA LEU A 428 -3.19 -0.19 7.65
C LEU A 428 -4.67 0.14 7.53
N LYS A 429 -5.45 -0.80 7.00
CA LYS A 429 -6.88 -0.66 6.70
C LYS A 429 -7.76 -1.54 7.57
N LEU A 430 -9.04 -1.19 7.70
CA LEU A 430 -10.02 -2.11 8.29
C LEU A 430 -10.25 -3.31 7.37
N MET A 431 -10.55 -4.45 7.97
CA MET A 431 -10.98 -5.64 7.24
C MET A 431 -12.50 -5.60 7.02
N SER A 432 -12.93 -5.89 5.79
CA SER A 432 -14.29 -6.38 5.53
C SER A 432 -14.52 -7.73 6.21
N ALA A 433 -15.78 -8.15 6.29
CA ALA A 433 -16.14 -9.48 6.79
C ALA A 433 -15.42 -10.61 6.01
N LYS A 434 -15.31 -10.47 4.68
CA LYS A 434 -14.58 -11.44 3.84
C LYS A 434 -13.09 -11.46 4.17
N GLN A 435 -12.46 -10.29 4.27
CA GLN A 435 -11.05 -10.19 4.65
C GLN A 435 -10.79 -10.74 6.06
N PHE A 436 -11.73 -10.61 7.00
CA PHE A 436 -11.60 -11.23 8.32
C PHE A 436 -11.56 -12.77 8.24
N LEU A 437 -12.37 -13.38 7.38
CA LEU A 437 -12.33 -14.83 7.16
C LEU A 437 -11.01 -15.26 6.50
N ILE A 438 -10.52 -14.49 5.53
CA ILE A 438 -9.21 -14.70 4.90
C ILE A 438 -8.09 -14.55 5.94
N PHE A 439 -8.18 -13.56 6.82
CA PHE A 439 -7.23 -13.33 7.92
C PHE A 439 -7.08 -14.57 8.81
N LEU A 440 -8.18 -15.26 9.14
CA LEU A 440 -8.13 -16.47 9.95
C LEU A 440 -7.32 -17.60 9.29
N ILE A 441 -7.30 -17.66 7.96
CA ILE A 441 -6.53 -18.66 7.19
C ILE A 441 -5.03 -18.40 7.34
N TYR A 442 -4.61 -17.14 7.17
CA TYR A 442 -3.20 -16.77 7.18
C TYR A 442 -2.62 -16.51 8.58
N LEU A 443 -3.46 -16.35 9.60
CA LEU A 443 -3.03 -15.95 10.95
C LEU A 443 -2.05 -16.95 11.57
N ILE A 444 -2.35 -18.25 11.50
CA ILE A 444 -1.54 -19.29 12.13
C ILE A 444 -0.13 -19.33 11.54
N PRO A 445 0.08 -19.48 10.22
CA PRO A 445 1.43 -19.60 9.68
C PRO A 445 2.27 -18.33 9.87
N PHE A 446 1.71 -17.13 9.72
CA PHE A 446 2.45 -15.89 9.99
C PHE A 446 2.80 -15.75 11.47
N THR A 447 1.88 -16.09 12.37
CA THR A 447 2.17 -16.08 13.81
C THR A 447 3.27 -17.08 14.16
N ALA A 448 3.25 -18.29 13.59
CA ALA A 448 4.29 -19.29 13.78
C ALA A 448 5.67 -18.78 13.33
N PHE A 449 5.74 -18.11 12.17
CA PHE A 449 6.95 -17.45 11.70
C PHE A 449 7.48 -16.44 12.72
N PHE A 450 6.65 -15.50 13.21
CA PHE A 450 7.09 -14.49 14.18
C PHE A 450 7.49 -15.09 15.53
N VAL A 451 6.80 -16.13 15.99
CA VAL A 451 7.18 -16.84 17.23
C VAL A 451 8.60 -17.38 17.13
N VAL A 452 8.96 -17.99 16.01
CA VAL A 452 10.32 -18.50 15.77
C VAL A 452 11.31 -17.35 15.59
N ALA A 453 11.02 -16.43 14.67
CA ALA A 453 11.94 -15.36 14.26
C ALA A 453 12.31 -14.46 15.44
N LEU A 454 11.31 -13.97 16.19
CA LEU A 454 11.53 -13.05 17.30
C LEU A 454 12.13 -13.76 18.51
N HIS A 455 11.88 -15.06 18.68
CA HIS A 455 12.56 -15.85 19.71
C HIS A 455 14.08 -15.93 19.45
N VAL A 456 14.48 -16.22 18.21
CA VAL A 456 15.90 -16.27 17.85
C VAL A 456 16.54 -14.87 17.87
N LEU A 457 15.84 -13.84 17.41
CA LEU A 457 16.27 -12.43 17.50
C LEU A 457 16.64 -12.06 18.95
N HIS A 458 15.71 -12.27 19.89
CA HIS A 458 15.93 -11.91 21.29
C HIS A 458 16.95 -12.80 22.01
N ARG A 459 17.19 -14.04 21.56
CA ARG A 459 18.29 -14.88 22.07
C ARG A 459 19.66 -14.35 21.65
N ASN A 460 19.77 -13.81 20.44
CA ASN A 460 21.05 -13.32 19.93
C ASN A 460 21.40 -11.91 20.41
N PHE A 461 20.42 -11.01 20.53
CA PHE A 461 20.71 -9.57 20.64
C PHE A 461 20.21 -8.89 21.90
N SER A 462 19.32 -9.52 22.69
CA SER A 462 18.60 -8.81 23.74
C SER A 462 19.06 -9.17 25.15
N THR A 463 19.62 -8.18 25.84
CA THR A 463 19.98 -8.20 27.27
C THR A 463 19.35 -7.01 27.99
N MET A 464 19.16 -7.11 29.31
CA MET A 464 18.64 -5.99 30.11
C MET A 464 19.69 -4.92 30.38
N ASP A 465 20.96 -5.29 30.30
CA ASP A 465 22.12 -4.40 30.51
C ASP A 465 22.40 -3.53 29.27
N ALA A 466 21.90 -3.93 28.09
CA ALA A 466 22.08 -3.17 26.88
C ALA A 466 21.38 -1.78 26.98
N PRO A 467 22.05 -0.70 26.56
CA PRO A 467 21.41 0.62 26.47
C PRO A 467 20.14 0.54 25.63
N ARG A 468 19.05 1.14 26.12
CA ARG A 468 17.72 1.02 25.50
C ARG A 468 17.75 1.34 24.01
N GLY A 469 18.30 2.50 23.64
CA GLY A 469 18.38 2.94 22.25
C GLY A 469 19.17 1.96 21.36
N ALA A 470 20.31 1.47 21.86
CA ALA A 470 21.14 0.50 21.14
C ALA A 470 20.38 -0.80 20.89
N LEU A 471 19.65 -1.31 21.88
CA LEU A 471 18.86 -2.53 21.73
C LEU A 471 17.75 -2.40 20.67
N TYR A 472 17.01 -1.29 20.66
CA TYR A 472 16.01 -1.02 19.62
C TYR A 472 16.66 -0.93 18.24
N LEU A 473 17.77 -0.17 18.12
CA LEU A 473 18.47 0.00 16.85
C LEU A 473 19.01 -1.33 16.32
N THR A 474 19.62 -2.16 17.17
CA THR A 474 20.11 -3.49 16.78
C THR A 474 18.98 -4.36 16.26
N ASN A 475 17.85 -4.45 16.97
CA ASN A 475 16.74 -5.30 16.55
C ASN A 475 16.05 -4.77 15.29
N ILE A 476 15.93 -3.44 15.12
CA ILE A 476 15.42 -2.83 13.89
C ILE A 476 16.34 -3.21 12.73
N LEU A 477 17.64 -2.94 12.82
CA LEU A 477 18.59 -3.23 11.74
C LEU A 477 18.72 -4.74 11.47
N ALA A 478 18.65 -5.58 12.49
CA ALA A 478 18.68 -7.03 12.31
C ALA A 478 17.48 -7.55 11.49
N LEU A 479 16.33 -6.86 11.50
CA LEU A 479 15.18 -7.22 10.66
C LEU A 479 15.12 -6.46 9.33
N THR A 480 15.65 -5.23 9.25
CA THR A 480 15.45 -4.37 8.07
C THR A 480 16.67 -4.20 7.19
N PHE A 481 17.89 -4.37 7.71
CA PHE A 481 19.10 -3.93 7.00
C PHE A 481 19.31 -4.62 5.66
N GLY A 482 19.02 -5.93 5.55
CA GLY A 482 19.09 -6.61 4.26
C GLY A 482 18.11 -6.07 3.22
N PHE A 483 16.88 -5.70 3.63
CA PHE A 483 15.90 -5.08 2.72
C PHE A 483 16.30 -3.65 2.35
N ILE A 484 16.90 -2.89 3.26
CA ILE A 484 17.48 -1.57 2.94
C ILE A 484 18.54 -1.72 1.86
N VAL A 485 19.48 -2.65 2.03
CA VAL A 485 20.53 -2.91 1.03
C VAL A 485 19.91 -3.39 -0.29
N LEU A 486 18.93 -4.29 -0.25
CA LEU A 486 18.23 -4.79 -1.43
C LEU A 486 17.60 -3.65 -2.24
N LEU A 487 16.87 -2.75 -1.57
CA LEU A 487 16.19 -1.61 -2.20
C LEU A 487 17.20 -0.59 -2.73
N VAL A 488 18.26 -0.28 -1.99
CA VAL A 488 19.35 0.60 -2.45
C VAL A 488 19.99 0.03 -3.72
N LEU A 489 20.24 -1.28 -3.78
CA LEU A 489 20.79 -1.92 -4.98
C LEU A 489 19.79 -1.88 -6.14
N GLN A 490 18.50 -2.16 -5.90
CA GLN A 490 17.49 -2.18 -6.96
C GLN A 490 17.26 -0.79 -7.55
N TYR A 491 16.91 0.18 -6.70
CA TYR A 491 16.65 1.55 -7.14
C TYR A 491 17.93 2.28 -7.55
N GLY A 492 19.08 1.98 -6.93
CA GLY A 492 20.38 2.46 -7.41
C GLY A 492 20.69 1.98 -8.83
N THR A 493 20.47 0.70 -9.11
CA THR A 493 20.61 0.17 -10.48
C THR A 493 19.60 0.80 -11.45
N LEU A 494 18.36 1.00 -11.02
CA LEU A 494 17.32 1.66 -11.82
C LEU A 494 17.71 3.09 -12.19
N TRP A 495 18.19 3.88 -11.23
CA TRP A 495 18.61 5.26 -11.49
C TRP A 495 19.86 5.33 -12.40
N LEU A 496 20.84 4.45 -12.16
CA LEU A 496 22.10 4.44 -12.93
C LEU A 496 21.92 3.89 -14.36
N THR A 497 21.14 2.82 -14.52
CA THR A 497 21.07 2.06 -15.78
C THR A 497 19.72 2.15 -16.50
N GLY A 498 18.69 2.65 -15.82
CA GLY A 498 17.31 2.66 -16.31
C GLY A 498 16.59 1.32 -16.16
N LYS A 499 17.15 0.34 -15.42
CA LYS A 499 16.51 -0.95 -15.14
C LYS A 499 16.74 -1.44 -13.73
N LEU A 500 15.77 -2.20 -13.21
CA LEU A 500 15.97 -3.08 -12.07
C LEU A 500 16.93 -4.22 -12.47
N PHE A 501 17.73 -4.70 -11.53
CA PHE A 501 18.50 -5.93 -11.75
C PHE A 501 17.59 -7.14 -11.51
N ASN A 502 17.76 -8.19 -12.32
CA ASN A 502 17.00 -9.42 -12.17
C ASN A 502 17.84 -10.49 -11.45
N PRO A 503 17.51 -10.86 -10.20
CA PRO A 503 18.24 -11.88 -9.46
C PRO A 503 17.86 -13.32 -9.81
N VAL A 504 16.84 -13.56 -10.66
CA VAL A 504 16.31 -14.90 -10.97
C VAL A 504 15.84 -15.02 -12.43
N PRO A 505 15.52 -16.22 -12.97
CA PRO A 505 15.21 -16.38 -14.40
C PRO A 505 13.92 -15.73 -14.94
N ASP A 506 13.00 -15.25 -14.10
CA ASP A 506 11.74 -14.62 -14.52
C ASP A 506 11.77 -13.09 -14.31
N PRO A 507 11.92 -12.27 -15.37
CA PRO A 507 11.97 -10.81 -15.22
C PRO A 507 10.60 -10.17 -14.96
N GLY A 508 9.48 -10.84 -15.27
CA GLY A 508 8.15 -10.23 -15.27
C GLY A 508 7.61 -9.92 -13.87
N PHE A 509 8.02 -10.68 -12.84
CA PHE A 509 7.54 -10.51 -11.47
C PHE A 509 8.41 -9.56 -10.63
N VAL A 510 9.66 -9.30 -11.04
CA VAL A 510 10.64 -8.50 -10.28
C VAL A 510 10.16 -7.06 -10.04
N PRO A 511 9.60 -6.34 -11.03
CA PRO A 511 9.07 -4.98 -10.83
C PRO A 511 8.09 -4.87 -9.64
N LEU A 512 6.99 -5.61 -9.68
CA LEU A 512 5.98 -5.57 -8.63
C LEU A 512 6.54 -6.05 -7.28
N SER A 513 7.35 -7.10 -7.29
CA SER A 513 7.96 -7.62 -6.06
C SER A 513 8.92 -6.61 -5.44
N THR A 514 9.61 -5.79 -6.24
CA THR A 514 10.48 -4.72 -5.75
C THR A 514 9.67 -3.63 -5.06
N ILE A 515 8.53 -3.25 -5.65
CA ILE A 515 7.61 -2.29 -5.03
C ILE A 515 7.05 -2.83 -3.71
N VAL A 516 6.65 -4.11 -3.67
CA VAL A 516 6.21 -4.78 -2.43
C VAL A 516 7.32 -4.79 -1.37
N ALA A 517 8.59 -4.97 -1.77
CA ALA A 517 9.73 -4.98 -0.86
C ALA A 517 9.94 -3.65 -0.12
N ILE A 518 9.50 -2.52 -0.67
CA ILE A 518 9.56 -1.21 0.01
C ILE A 518 8.85 -1.29 1.37
N GLN A 519 7.70 -1.95 1.44
CA GLN A 519 6.88 -2.02 2.64
C GLN A 519 7.54 -2.86 3.76
N PHE A 520 8.44 -3.79 3.41
CA PHE A 520 9.12 -4.64 4.40
C PHE A 520 9.97 -3.83 5.38
N VAL A 521 10.61 -2.74 4.92
CA VAL A 521 11.47 -1.91 5.79
C VAL A 521 10.68 -1.28 6.95
N PRO A 522 9.64 -0.46 6.71
CA PRO A 522 8.86 0.13 7.79
C PRO A 522 8.07 -0.91 8.61
N LEU A 523 7.53 -1.96 7.98
CA LEU A 523 6.77 -2.99 8.71
C LEU A 523 7.65 -3.81 9.64
N LEU A 524 8.83 -4.26 9.19
CA LEU A 524 9.75 -5.00 10.05
C LEU A 524 10.39 -4.10 11.12
N ALA A 525 10.56 -2.80 10.86
CA ALA A 525 10.93 -1.84 11.91
C ALA A 525 9.85 -1.75 13.00
N ILE A 526 8.57 -1.65 12.61
CA ILE A 526 7.43 -1.67 13.55
C ILE A 526 7.42 -2.97 14.37
N VAL A 527 7.59 -4.12 13.71
CA VAL A 527 7.69 -5.42 14.39
C VAL A 527 8.84 -5.44 15.39
N ALA A 528 10.03 -4.95 15.02
CA ALA A 528 11.18 -4.86 15.93
C ALA A 528 10.88 -3.97 17.14
N VAL A 529 10.19 -2.84 16.95
CA VAL A 529 9.79 -1.93 18.04
C VAL A 529 8.83 -2.62 18.99
N ILE A 530 7.76 -3.24 18.49
CA ILE A 530 6.77 -3.96 19.31
C ILE A 530 7.44 -5.13 20.05
N ALA A 531 8.23 -5.93 19.35
CA ALA A 531 8.93 -7.07 19.91
C ALA A 531 9.88 -6.66 21.04
N THR A 532 10.71 -5.64 20.79
CA THR A 532 11.66 -5.12 21.78
C THR A 532 10.95 -4.50 22.97
N PHE A 533 9.88 -3.73 22.74
CA PHE A 533 9.12 -3.09 23.82
C PHE A 533 8.48 -4.10 24.77
N THR A 534 7.81 -5.12 24.21
CA THR A 534 7.16 -6.17 24.99
C THR A 534 8.16 -7.10 25.66
N TRP A 535 9.26 -7.43 24.97
CA TRP A 535 10.35 -8.23 25.52
C TRP A 535 11.00 -7.57 26.73
N ARG A 536 11.29 -6.27 26.67
CA ARG A 536 11.89 -5.53 27.79
C ARG A 536 11.02 -5.51 29.06
N ARG A 537 9.72 -5.80 28.92
CA ARG A 537 8.74 -5.81 30.02
C ARG A 537 8.40 -7.20 30.54
N THR A 538 8.59 -8.23 29.70
CA THR A 538 8.19 -9.60 30.02
C THR A 538 9.32 -10.62 30.02
N GLY A 539 10.46 -10.28 29.43
CA GLY A 539 11.61 -11.16 29.22
C GLY A 539 11.30 -12.34 28.29
N SER A 540 10.14 -12.32 27.64
CA SER A 540 9.65 -13.32 26.71
C SER A 540 9.44 -12.67 25.35
N SER A 541 9.81 -13.38 24.29
CA SER A 541 9.52 -12.96 22.91
C SER A 541 8.05 -13.20 22.52
N LEU A 542 7.32 -14.02 23.28
CA LEU A 542 6.01 -14.52 22.88
C LEU A 542 4.94 -13.42 22.75
N PRO A 543 4.76 -12.49 23.71
CA PRO A 543 3.73 -11.46 23.57
C PRO A 543 3.94 -10.57 22.34
N GLY A 544 5.19 -10.15 22.09
CA GLY A 544 5.56 -9.37 20.92
C GLY A 544 5.34 -10.13 19.62
N ALA A 545 5.68 -11.43 19.58
CA ALA A 545 5.44 -12.29 18.43
C ALA A 545 3.95 -12.48 18.11
N LEU A 546 3.09 -12.62 19.13
CA LEU A 546 1.65 -12.73 18.94
C LEU A 546 1.04 -11.42 18.45
N ILE A 547 1.47 -10.26 18.98
CA ILE A 547 1.04 -8.95 18.46
C ILE A 547 1.51 -8.77 17.01
N ALA A 548 2.76 -9.13 16.69
CA ALA A 548 3.28 -9.06 15.33
C ALA A 548 2.52 -9.98 14.36
N GLY A 549 2.21 -11.22 14.76
CA GLY A 549 1.42 -12.15 13.96
C GLY A 549 0.02 -11.62 13.65
N LEU A 550 -0.68 -11.10 14.66
CA LEU A 550 -1.99 -10.46 14.48
C LEU A 550 -1.90 -9.23 13.57
N PHE A 551 -0.98 -8.31 13.88
CA PHE A 551 -0.82 -7.04 13.16
C PHE A 551 -0.42 -7.24 11.70
N VAL A 552 0.59 -8.06 11.41
CA VAL A 552 1.10 -8.25 10.04
C VAL A 552 0.12 -9.05 9.19
N THR A 553 -0.55 -10.07 9.75
CA THR A 553 -1.60 -10.79 9.01
C THR A 553 -2.74 -9.84 8.65
N TRP A 554 -3.18 -9.01 9.62
CA TRP A 554 -4.20 -8.00 9.38
C TRP A 554 -3.78 -7.01 8.28
N TYR A 555 -2.57 -6.45 8.40
CA TYR A 555 -2.00 -5.52 7.41
C TYR A 555 -2.02 -6.10 6.00
N ILE A 556 -1.47 -7.30 5.81
CA ILE A 556 -1.32 -7.91 4.48
C ILE A 556 -2.70 -8.23 3.88
N VAL A 557 -3.59 -8.84 4.66
CA VAL A 557 -4.89 -9.31 4.16
C VAL A 557 -5.83 -8.15 3.81
N ALA A 558 -5.82 -7.07 4.60
CA ALA A 558 -6.64 -5.90 4.34
C ALA A 558 -6.09 -5.01 3.21
N GLY A 559 -4.77 -5.03 2.98
CA GLY A 559 -4.06 -4.13 2.08
C GLY A 559 -3.72 -4.71 0.70
N THR A 560 -4.37 -5.78 0.25
CA THR A 560 -4.03 -6.43 -1.03
C THR A 560 -5.25 -6.90 -1.82
N ALA A 561 -4.99 -7.36 -3.04
CA ALA A 561 -5.99 -7.87 -3.98
C ALA A 561 -6.38 -9.32 -3.67
N THR A 562 -7.65 -9.64 -3.86
CA THR A 562 -8.24 -10.98 -3.73
C THR A 562 -8.62 -11.51 -5.12
N GLN A 563 -7.87 -12.49 -5.61
CA GLN A 563 -7.94 -12.99 -7.00
C GLN A 563 -9.00 -14.08 -7.18
N VAL A 564 -9.48 -14.70 -6.11
CA VAL A 564 -10.50 -15.76 -6.17
C VAL A 564 -11.69 -15.38 -5.30
N ALA A 565 -12.90 -15.67 -5.79
CA ALA A 565 -14.10 -15.50 -5.01
C ALA A 565 -14.07 -16.41 -3.77
N PHE A 566 -14.38 -15.83 -2.62
CA PHE A 566 -14.43 -16.49 -1.32
C PHE A 566 -15.87 -16.50 -0.81
#